data_AF-K1YNC4-F1
#
_entry.id   AF-K1YNC4-F1
#
_cell.length_a   1.000
_cell.length_b   1.000
_cell.length_c   1.000
_cell.angle_alpha   90.00
_cell.angle_beta   90.00
_cell.angle_gamma   90.00
#
_symmetry.space_group_name_H-M   'P 1'
#
loop_
_entity.id
_entity.type
_entity.pdbx_description
1 polymer ?
#
loop_
_entity_poly.entity_id
_entity_poly.type
_entity_poly.pdbx_seq_one_letter_code
_entity_poly.pdbx_strand_id
1 'polypeptide(L)'
;MSSQSSSMMEEYLSTMINEAIASKYPFVLETPLSHPDYWRYLDRFEKHGYQLQLNYLCLDSVLHCEQRVKQRVREGGHAVDARTIKGVYEQNLKFINDYWDTFNVICLYDGMAKPTLLVKLEDKKVVMADKNALKKRWLKKGLTEIAKLILEDGIDKD
;
A
#
# COMPACT_ATOMS: atom_id res chain seq x y z
N MET A 1 -15.06 -18.17 8.55
CA MET A 1 -15.97 -17.00 8.48
C MET A 1 -16.94 -17.29 7.35
N SER A 2 -18.24 -17.31 7.66
CA SER A 2 -19.30 -17.66 6.70
C SER A 2 -19.39 -16.59 5.60
N SER A 3 -19.65 -17.01 4.36
CA SER A 3 -19.76 -16.14 3.17
C SER A 3 -20.68 -14.92 3.36
N GLN A 4 -21.68 -15.05 4.22
CA GLN A 4 -22.63 -13.99 4.56
C GLN A 4 -21.99 -12.82 5.32
N SER A 5 -21.05 -13.09 6.23
CA SER A 5 -20.35 -12.04 7.01
C SER A 5 -19.42 -11.17 6.15
N SER A 6 -18.74 -11.79 5.18
CA SER A 6 -17.91 -11.07 4.21
C SER A 6 -18.75 -10.20 3.27
N SER A 7 -19.92 -10.70 2.83
CA SER A 7 -20.84 -9.95 1.99
C SER A 7 -21.39 -8.70 2.67
N MET A 8 -21.75 -8.78 3.96
CA MET A 8 -22.25 -7.62 4.71
C MET A 8 -21.16 -6.55 4.89
N MET A 9 -19.91 -6.96 5.13
CA MET A 9 -18.79 -6.01 5.24
C MET A 9 -18.52 -5.30 3.91
N GLU A 10 -18.62 -6.02 2.80
CA GLU A 10 -18.45 -5.45 1.45
C GLU A 10 -19.58 -4.46 1.10
N GLU A 11 -20.83 -4.81 1.43
CA GLU A 11 -21.99 -3.93 1.23
C GLU A 11 -21.88 -2.64 2.08
N TYR A 12 -21.47 -2.79 3.34
CA TYR A 12 -21.23 -1.65 4.23
C TYR A 12 -20.12 -0.74 3.70
N LEU A 13 -18.99 -1.31 3.27
CA LEU A 13 -17.91 -0.53 2.65
C LEU A 13 -18.41 0.19 1.39
N SER A 14 -19.18 -0.48 0.54
CA SER A 14 -19.70 0.14 -0.68
C SER A 14 -20.64 1.31 -0.38
N THR A 15 -21.44 1.20 0.68
CA THR A 15 -22.31 2.27 1.19
C THR A 15 -21.49 3.47 1.66
N MET A 16 -20.47 3.24 2.50
CA MET A 16 -19.57 4.28 2.96
C MET A 16 -18.84 5.00 1.80
N ILE A 17 -18.41 4.25 0.78
CA ILE A 17 -17.79 4.83 -0.43
C ILE A 17 -18.80 5.69 -1.19
N ASN A 18 -20.04 5.23 -1.37
CA ASN A 18 -21.08 6.01 -2.05
C ASN A 18 -21.38 7.32 -1.31
N GLU A 19 -21.50 7.28 0.00
CA GLU A 19 -21.76 8.47 0.83
C GLU A 19 -20.61 9.46 0.76
N ALA A 20 -19.37 8.97 0.83
CA ALA A 20 -18.18 9.81 0.70
C ALA A 20 -18.14 10.50 -0.67
N ILE A 21 -18.36 9.75 -1.76
CA ILE A 21 -18.38 10.28 -3.13
C ILE A 21 -19.49 11.32 -3.30
N ALA A 22 -20.72 11.00 -2.86
CA ALA A 22 -21.87 11.91 -2.99
C ALA A 22 -21.64 13.22 -2.23
N SER A 23 -20.98 13.15 -1.07
CA SER A 23 -20.69 14.30 -0.21
C SER A 23 -19.36 14.98 -0.54
N LYS A 24 -18.56 14.43 -1.47
CA LYS A 24 -17.19 14.85 -1.77
C LYS A 24 -16.26 14.88 -0.54
N TYR A 25 -16.48 13.97 0.41
CA TYR A 25 -15.66 13.88 1.60
C TYR A 25 -14.36 13.13 1.33
N PRO A 26 -13.24 13.51 2.00
CA PRO A 26 -12.05 12.69 2.04
C PRO A 26 -12.37 11.29 2.57
N PHE A 27 -11.72 10.28 2.00
CA PHE A 27 -11.92 8.89 2.38
C PHE A 27 -10.58 8.17 2.54
N VAL A 28 -10.44 7.38 3.60
CA VAL A 28 -9.28 6.53 3.83
C VAL A 28 -9.72 5.07 3.74
N LEU A 29 -9.12 4.33 2.82
CA LEU A 29 -9.32 2.90 2.67
C LEU A 29 -8.06 2.16 3.13
N GLU A 30 -8.16 1.40 4.23
CA GLU A 30 -7.12 0.45 4.59
C GLU A 30 -7.29 -0.84 3.78
N THR A 31 -6.32 -1.15 2.93
CA THR A 31 -6.35 -2.34 2.08
C THR A 31 -4.94 -2.82 1.76
N PRO A 32 -4.70 -4.14 1.66
CA PRO A 32 -3.41 -4.65 1.25
C PRO A 32 -3.09 -4.41 -0.23
N LEU A 33 -4.06 -4.03 -1.08
CA LEU A 33 -3.90 -3.89 -2.55
C LEU A 33 -3.34 -5.13 -3.26
N SER A 34 -3.50 -6.31 -2.66
CA SER A 34 -2.95 -7.59 -3.15
C SER A 34 -3.88 -8.37 -4.08
N HIS A 35 -5.03 -7.80 -4.47
CA HIS A 35 -6.04 -8.43 -5.32
C HIS A 35 -6.75 -7.37 -6.17
N PRO A 36 -7.14 -7.67 -7.43
CA PRO A 36 -7.83 -6.72 -8.31
C PRO A 36 -9.11 -6.11 -7.71
N ASP A 37 -9.82 -6.87 -6.88
CA ASP A 37 -11.05 -6.40 -6.21
C ASP A 37 -10.85 -5.22 -5.26
N TYR A 38 -9.62 -4.90 -4.85
CA TYR A 38 -9.35 -3.69 -4.09
C TYR A 38 -9.19 -2.47 -5.00
N TRP A 39 -8.70 -2.67 -6.22
CA TRP A 39 -8.43 -1.59 -7.18
C TRP A 39 -9.71 -1.01 -7.79
N ARG A 40 -10.78 -1.80 -7.92
CA ARG A 40 -12.11 -1.28 -8.33
C ARG A 40 -12.66 -0.20 -7.39
N TYR A 41 -12.25 -0.16 -6.12
CA TYR A 41 -12.66 0.92 -5.22
C TYR A 41 -11.94 2.22 -5.54
N LEU A 42 -10.65 2.16 -5.88
CA LEU A 42 -9.86 3.33 -6.30
C LEU A 42 -10.41 3.94 -7.59
N ASP A 43 -10.75 3.10 -8.58
CA ASP A 43 -11.37 3.52 -9.85
C ASP A 43 -12.68 4.30 -9.63
N ARG A 44 -13.50 3.92 -8.63
CA ARG A 44 -14.71 4.69 -8.28
C ARG A 44 -14.37 6.10 -7.83
N PHE A 45 -13.36 6.28 -6.98
CA PHE A 45 -12.97 7.61 -6.51
C PHE A 45 -12.35 8.45 -7.64
N GLU A 46 -11.45 7.86 -8.44
CA GLU A 46 -10.82 8.53 -9.58
C GLU A 46 -11.86 9.07 -10.56
N LYS A 47 -12.85 8.24 -10.95
CA LYS A 47 -13.96 8.64 -11.84
C LYS A 47 -14.81 9.79 -11.32
N HIS A 48 -14.80 10.04 -10.01
CA HIS A 48 -15.52 11.15 -9.39
C HIS A 48 -14.61 12.34 -9.04
N GLY A 49 -13.41 12.40 -9.63
CA GLY A 49 -12.51 13.55 -9.54
C GLY A 49 -11.71 13.63 -8.25
N TYR A 50 -11.56 12.51 -7.53
CA TYR A 50 -10.69 12.46 -6.36
C TYR A 50 -9.22 12.41 -6.77
N GLN A 51 -8.37 13.05 -5.97
CA GLN A 51 -6.95 12.76 -5.96
C GLN A 51 -6.70 11.48 -5.15
N LEU A 52 -5.92 10.58 -5.71
CA LEU A 52 -5.56 9.31 -5.06
C LEU A 52 -4.17 9.44 -4.42
N GLN A 53 -4.10 9.17 -3.12
CA GLN A 53 -2.84 9.10 -2.37
C GLN A 53 -2.61 7.69 -1.83
N LEU A 54 -1.45 7.12 -2.13
CA LEU A 54 -0.97 5.89 -1.52
C LEU A 54 -0.05 6.20 -0.33
N ASN A 55 -0.37 5.67 0.84
CA ASN A 55 0.54 5.57 1.97
C ASN A 55 0.87 4.09 2.20
N TYR A 56 2.06 3.66 1.75
CA TYR A 56 2.45 2.25 1.79
C TYR A 56 3.52 2.00 2.85
N LEU A 57 3.20 1.16 3.83
CA LEU A 57 4.11 0.72 4.88
C LEU A 57 4.65 -0.68 4.54
N CYS A 58 5.95 -0.81 4.32
CA CYS A 58 6.56 -2.10 3.98
C CYS A 58 7.54 -2.59 5.06
N LEU A 59 7.67 -3.91 5.20
CA LEU A 59 8.71 -4.55 6.01
C LEU A 59 9.75 -5.20 5.11
N ASP A 60 10.94 -5.47 5.64
CA ASP A 60 12.04 -5.97 4.82
C ASP A 60 11.87 -7.42 4.32
N SER A 61 10.97 -8.20 4.92
CA SER A 61 10.72 -9.58 4.50
C SER A 61 9.39 -10.15 4.97
N VAL A 62 8.94 -11.22 4.31
CA VAL A 62 7.80 -12.06 4.73
C VAL A 62 7.98 -12.57 6.17
N LEU A 63 9.21 -12.92 6.57
CA LEU A 63 9.49 -13.35 7.94
C LEU A 63 9.19 -12.25 8.96
N HIS A 64 9.51 -11.00 8.65
CA HIS A 64 9.15 -9.87 9.53
C HIS A 64 7.63 -9.68 9.60
N CYS A 65 6.90 -9.87 8.50
CA CYS A 65 5.43 -9.87 8.51
C CYS A 65 4.87 -10.98 9.42
N GLU A 66 5.38 -12.20 9.30
CA GLU A 66 4.99 -13.33 10.15
C GLU A 66 5.28 -13.05 11.63
N GLN A 67 6.43 -12.47 11.95
CA GLN A 67 6.77 -12.07 13.32
C GLN A 67 5.79 -11.04 13.88
N ARG A 68 5.36 -10.05 13.09
CA ARG A 68 4.33 -9.09 13.50
C ARG A 68 2.97 -9.75 13.72
N VAL A 69 2.57 -10.67 12.86
CA VAL A 69 1.33 -11.43 13.07
C VAL A 69 1.41 -12.28 14.34
N LYS A 70 2.55 -12.93 14.60
CA LYS A 70 2.76 -13.68 15.86
C LYS A 70 2.74 -12.78 17.09
N GLN A 71 3.27 -11.56 17.00
CA GLN A 71 3.22 -10.59 18.09
C GLN A 71 1.77 -10.15 18.36
N ARG A 72 1.04 -9.67 17.34
CA ARG A 72 -0.33 -9.21 17.54
C ARG A 72 -1.25 -10.31 18.06
N VAL A 73 -1.06 -11.57 17.66
CA VAL A 73 -1.84 -12.71 18.16
C VAL A 73 -1.62 -12.90 19.66
N ARG A 74 -0.37 -12.75 20.14
CA ARG A 74 -0.07 -12.76 21.59
C ARG A 74 -0.73 -11.59 22.33
N GLU A 75 -0.98 -10.49 21.63
CA GLU A 75 -1.67 -9.29 22.15
C GLU A 75 -3.20 -9.34 21.97
N GLY A 76 -3.77 -10.47 21.52
CA GLY A 76 -5.22 -10.66 21.35
C GLY A 76 -5.77 -10.38 19.95
N GLY A 77 -4.91 -10.14 18.96
CA GLY A 77 -5.26 -9.92 17.57
C GLY A 77 -5.52 -11.22 16.77
N HIS A 78 -5.96 -11.03 15.51
CA HIS A 78 -6.32 -12.15 14.63
C HIS A 78 -5.10 -12.85 14.00
N ALA A 79 -5.12 -14.18 13.99
CA ALA A 79 -4.14 -14.99 13.30
C ALA A 79 -4.35 -14.97 11.79
N VAL A 80 -3.27 -15.01 11.02
CA VAL A 80 -3.26 -15.19 9.56
C VAL A 80 -2.16 -16.21 9.25
N ASP A 81 -2.43 -17.15 8.35
CA ASP A 81 -1.49 -18.20 8.02
C ASP A 81 -0.33 -17.67 7.15
N ALA A 82 0.82 -18.35 7.23
CA ALA A 82 2.04 -17.94 6.54
C ALA A 82 1.89 -17.87 5.00
N ARG A 83 1.07 -18.73 4.39
CA ARG A 83 0.86 -18.71 2.93
C ARG A 83 0.10 -17.46 2.52
N THR A 84 -0.94 -17.09 3.27
CA THR A 84 -1.67 -15.84 3.05
C THR A 84 -0.75 -14.62 3.24
N ILE A 85 0.07 -14.59 4.30
CA ILE A 85 1.03 -13.50 4.54
C ILE A 85 1.98 -13.34 3.36
N LYS A 86 2.59 -14.44 2.92
CA LYS A 86 3.50 -14.45 1.77
C LYS A 86 2.81 -13.96 0.49
N GLY A 87 1.63 -14.51 0.19
CA GLY A 87 0.86 -14.14 -0.99
C GLY A 87 0.50 -12.67 -1.01
N VAL A 88 0.04 -12.11 0.11
CA VAL A 88 -0.26 -10.68 0.23
C VAL A 88 0.98 -9.81 0.02
N TYR A 89 2.10 -10.17 0.64
CA TYR A 89 3.35 -9.42 0.51
C TYR A 89 3.88 -9.39 -0.93
N GLU A 90 3.87 -10.53 -1.61
CA GLU A 90 4.37 -10.63 -2.99
C GLU A 90 3.42 -9.92 -3.96
N GLN A 91 2.11 -10.14 -3.82
CA GLN A 91 1.11 -9.58 -4.72
C GLN A 91 0.98 -8.07 -4.55
N ASN A 92 1.03 -7.53 -3.33
CA ASN A 92 0.90 -6.09 -3.16
C ASN A 92 2.10 -5.32 -3.74
N LEU A 93 3.33 -5.83 -3.61
CA LEU A 93 4.50 -5.23 -4.25
C LEU A 93 4.32 -5.24 -5.78
N LYS A 94 3.90 -6.39 -6.33
CA LYS A 94 3.64 -6.51 -7.77
C LYS A 94 2.57 -5.52 -8.24
N PHE A 95 1.39 -5.52 -7.62
CA PHE A 95 0.29 -4.65 -8.03
C PHE A 95 0.65 -3.17 -7.88
N ILE A 96 1.26 -2.77 -6.76
CA ILE A 96 1.70 -1.38 -6.58
C ILE A 96 2.76 -1.02 -7.61
N ASN A 97 3.70 -1.89 -7.92
CA ASN A 97 4.68 -1.63 -8.98
C ASN A 97 4.05 -1.51 -10.37
N ASP A 98 3.03 -2.31 -10.68
CA ASP A 98 2.41 -2.31 -12.00
C ASP A 98 1.48 -1.11 -12.23
N TYR A 99 0.88 -0.59 -11.15
CA TYR A 99 -0.15 0.44 -11.20
C TYR A 99 0.20 1.69 -10.37
N TRP A 100 1.49 1.90 -10.07
CA TRP A 100 1.94 3.01 -9.21
C TRP A 100 1.47 4.38 -9.73
N ASP A 101 1.38 4.53 -11.05
CA ASP A 101 1.11 5.79 -11.71
C ASP A 101 -0.38 6.19 -11.71
N THR A 102 -1.23 5.35 -11.11
CA THR A 102 -2.62 5.65 -10.72
C THR A 102 -2.69 6.71 -9.63
N PHE A 103 -1.67 6.79 -8.77
CA PHE A 103 -1.69 7.68 -7.61
C PHE A 103 -1.09 9.05 -7.94
N ASN A 104 -1.76 10.12 -7.51
CA ASN A 104 -1.23 11.49 -7.57
C ASN A 104 -0.08 11.68 -6.58
N VAL A 105 -0.19 11.06 -5.40
CA VAL A 105 0.82 11.14 -4.33
C VAL A 105 1.14 9.73 -3.86
N ILE A 106 2.43 9.41 -3.74
CA ILE A 106 2.89 8.14 -3.16
C ILE A 106 3.86 8.43 -2.04
N CYS A 107 3.57 7.89 -0.87
CA CYS A 107 4.45 7.91 0.30
C CYS A 107 4.83 6.47 0.66
N LEU A 108 6.12 6.13 0.56
CA LEU A 108 6.65 4.81 0.91
C LEU A 108 7.36 4.89 2.25
N TYR A 109 6.93 4.06 3.20
CA TYR A 109 7.45 4.03 4.57
C TYR A 109 8.19 2.74 4.87
N ASP A 110 9.36 2.86 5.52
CA ASP A 110 10.00 1.76 6.23
C ASP A 110 9.22 1.47 7.51
N GLY A 111 8.68 0.27 7.59
CA GLY A 111 7.93 -0.19 8.76
C GLY A 111 8.78 -0.91 9.80
N MET A 112 10.08 -1.14 9.64
CA MET A 112 10.84 -2.06 10.50
C MET A 112 10.84 -1.70 12.00
N ALA A 113 11.00 -0.42 12.33
CA ALA A 113 10.92 0.08 13.69
C ALA A 113 9.74 1.06 13.82
N LYS A 114 10.03 2.36 13.90
CA LYS A 114 9.02 3.40 13.75
C LYS A 114 8.79 3.67 12.26
N PRO A 115 7.54 3.80 11.79
CA PRO A 115 7.24 4.18 10.41
C PRO A 115 8.05 5.42 10.01
N THR A 116 8.94 5.25 9.04
CA THR A 116 9.84 6.31 8.56
C THR A 116 9.64 6.49 7.08
N LEU A 117 9.29 7.71 6.65
CA LEU A 117 9.09 8.01 5.22
C LEU A 117 10.43 7.93 4.50
N LEU A 118 10.50 7.09 3.47
CA LEU A 118 11.71 6.92 2.64
C LEU A 118 11.58 7.61 1.29
N VAL A 119 10.41 7.56 0.68
CA VAL A 119 10.20 8.09 -0.67
C VAL A 119 8.87 8.81 -0.72
N LYS A 120 8.85 9.98 -1.36
CA LYS A 120 7.64 10.69 -1.71
C LYS A 120 7.64 11.02 -3.20
N LEU A 121 6.56 10.67 -3.89
CA LEU A 121 6.28 11.10 -5.26
C LEU A 121 5.05 12.01 -5.25
N GLU A 122 5.09 13.04 -6.09
CA GLU A 122 3.93 13.87 -6.44
C GLU A 122 3.90 14.03 -7.96
N ASP A 123 2.74 13.79 -8.57
CA ASP A 123 2.52 13.87 -10.03
C ASP A 123 3.63 13.16 -10.83
N LYS A 124 3.94 11.93 -10.39
CA LYS A 124 4.94 11.03 -10.98
C LYS A 124 6.40 11.48 -10.90
N LYS A 125 6.71 12.51 -10.12
CA LYS A 125 8.08 13.00 -9.87
C LYS A 125 8.53 12.67 -8.46
N VAL A 126 9.82 12.35 -8.28
CA VAL A 126 10.37 12.13 -6.95
C VAL A 126 10.59 13.48 -6.28
N VAL A 127 9.77 13.80 -5.27
CA VAL A 127 9.93 15.03 -4.49
C VAL A 127 10.83 14.81 -3.28
N MET A 128 11.02 13.56 -2.86
CA MET A 128 11.91 13.19 -1.75
C MET A 128 12.33 11.72 -1.89
N ALA A 129 13.62 11.45 -1.68
CA ALA A 129 14.14 10.11 -1.46
C ALA A 129 15.23 10.13 -0.38
N ASP A 130 15.08 9.31 0.66
CA ASP A 130 16.11 9.08 1.67
C ASP A 130 17.24 8.24 1.08
N LYS A 131 18.50 8.53 1.45
CA LYS A 131 19.70 7.77 1.03
C LYS A 131 19.67 6.27 1.35
N ASN A 132 18.79 5.84 2.26
CA ASN A 132 18.61 4.43 2.58
C ASN A 132 17.46 3.78 1.81
N ALA A 133 16.69 4.54 1.02
CA ALA A 133 15.57 4.02 0.24
C ALA A 133 16.02 2.86 -0.66
N LEU A 134 17.04 3.08 -1.51
CA LEU A 134 17.52 2.05 -2.44
C LEU A 134 18.30 0.91 -1.76
N LYS A 135 18.60 1.01 -0.46
CA LYS A 135 19.11 -0.11 0.34
C LYS A 135 18.00 -1.11 0.68
N LYS A 136 16.72 -0.70 0.60
CA LYS A 136 15.58 -1.57 0.86
C LYS A 136 15.31 -2.50 -0.31
N ARG A 137 15.34 -3.80 -0.04
CA ARG A 137 15.13 -4.84 -1.06
C ARG A 137 13.73 -4.77 -1.67
N TRP A 138 12.70 -4.48 -0.87
CA TRP A 138 11.32 -4.36 -1.35
C TRP A 138 11.14 -3.18 -2.30
N LEU A 139 11.87 -2.08 -2.12
CA LEU A 139 11.89 -0.98 -3.09
C LEU A 139 12.69 -1.40 -4.33
N LYS A 140 13.97 -1.76 -4.15
CA LYS A 140 14.89 -2.06 -5.26
C LYS A 140 14.45 -3.21 -6.18
N LYS A 141 13.77 -4.22 -5.62
CA LYS A 141 13.35 -5.43 -6.36
C LYS A 141 11.84 -5.60 -6.48
N GLY A 142 11.07 -5.01 -5.57
CA GLY A 142 9.61 -5.15 -5.55
C GLY A 142 8.88 -3.98 -6.21
N LEU A 143 9.42 -2.78 -6.09
CA LEU A 143 8.87 -1.54 -6.68
C LEU A 143 9.87 -0.94 -7.66
N THR A 144 10.24 -1.73 -8.68
CA THR A 144 11.30 -1.41 -9.63
C THR A 144 11.03 -0.14 -10.43
N GLU A 145 9.78 0.18 -10.77
CA GLU A 145 9.47 1.41 -11.51
C GLU A 145 9.78 2.64 -10.67
N ILE A 146 9.37 2.65 -9.39
CA ILE A 146 9.70 3.75 -8.48
C ILE A 146 11.21 3.81 -8.21
N ALA A 147 11.88 2.66 -8.08
CA ALA A 147 13.33 2.63 -7.89
C ALA A 147 14.09 3.23 -9.09
N LYS A 148 13.60 3.05 -10.33
CA LYS A 148 14.19 3.68 -11.53
C LYS A 148 14.05 5.20 -11.47
N LEU A 149 12.87 5.71 -11.12
CA LEU A 149 12.63 7.16 -11.01
C LEU A 149 13.59 7.83 -10.02
N ILE A 150 13.85 7.18 -8.87
CA ILE A 150 14.81 7.70 -7.87
C ILE A 150 16.23 7.78 -8.44
N LEU A 151 16.64 6.77 -9.22
CA LEU A 151 17.95 6.74 -9.86
C LEU A 151 18.08 7.77 -10.99
N GLU A 152 17.01 8.01 -11.74
CA GLU A 152 16.95 8.98 -12.84
C GLU A 152 16.94 10.43 -12.35
N ASP A 153 16.20 10.73 -11.27
CA ASP A 153 16.11 12.07 -10.68
C ASP A 153 17.40 12.50 -9.95
N GLY A 154 18.39 11.61 -9.81
CA GLY A 154 19.73 11.97 -9.34
C GLY A 154 19.83 12.37 -7.87
N ILE A 155 18.80 12.08 -7.07
CA ILE A 155 18.74 12.39 -5.62
C ILE A 155 19.72 11.52 -4.79
N ASP A 156 20.29 10.46 -5.40
CA ASP A 156 21.27 9.55 -4.77
C ASP A 156 22.73 9.86 -5.17
N LYS A 157 23.06 11.11 -5.51
CA LYS A 157 24.43 11.49 -5.97
C LYS A 157 25.41 11.97 -4.89
N ASP A 158 25.03 11.99 -3.61
CA ASP A 158 25.89 12.44 -2.51
C ASP A 158 26.17 11.38 -1.43
#